data_AF-A0A936AAE8-F1
#
_entry.id   AF-A0A936AAE8-F1
#
_cell.length_a   1.000
_cell.length_b   1.000
_cell.length_c   1.000
_cell.angle_alpha   90.00
_cell.angle_beta   90.00
_cell.angle_gamma   90.00
#
_symmetry.space_group_name_H-M   'P 1'
#
loop_
_entity.id
_entity.type
_entity.pdbx_description
1 polymer ?
#
loop_
_entity_poly.entity_id
_entity_poly.type
_entity_poly.pdbx_seq_one_letter_code
_entity_poly.pdbx_strand_id
1 'polypeptide(L)'
;MSNEIPGPASEMSATTRSRVASEMAAGQDATDPQFLYSVTTTTLLLAIAGGLIDPTQLAKAELANRGLDRDGTWVGFDRAREIHLGASTAVDDAAPQAAAEATVVEIAQRHLGLDTLDTRNADALDFHDLAVWSIREALIAAFKSGVRFTRDATNGQ
;
A
#
# COMPACT_ATOMS: atom_id res chain seq x y z
N MET A 1 1.72 43.98 9.71
CA MET A 1 2.34 42.64 9.81
C MET A 1 1.44 41.69 9.04
N SER A 2 1.66 41.60 7.73
CA SER A 2 0.91 40.69 6.87
C SER A 2 1.37 39.27 7.20
N ASN A 3 0.47 38.46 7.73
CA ASN A 3 0.71 37.03 7.86
C ASN A 3 0.52 36.45 6.46
N GLU A 4 1.62 36.21 5.74
CA GLU A 4 1.58 35.42 4.52
C GLU A 4 0.96 34.07 4.85
N ILE A 5 -0.16 33.75 4.22
CA ILE A 5 -0.70 32.40 4.21
C ILE A 5 0.37 31.55 3.50
N PRO A 6 0.96 30.52 4.15
CA PRO A 6 1.91 29.68 3.46
C PRO A 6 1.17 28.98 2.31
N GLY A 7 1.61 29.24 1.08
CA GLY A 7 1.14 28.55 -0.11
C GLY A 7 1.33 27.03 0.05
N PRO A 8 0.55 26.20 -0.68
CA PRO A 8 0.48 24.78 -0.42
C PRO A 8 1.87 24.16 -0.57
N ALA A 9 2.33 23.50 0.49
CA ALA A 9 3.57 22.72 0.56
C ALA A 9 3.49 21.44 -0.31
N SER A 10 3.12 21.55 -1.59
CA SER A 10 2.61 20.47 -2.44
C SER A 10 3.45 20.13 -3.68
N GLU A 11 4.68 20.64 -3.81
CA GLU A 11 5.53 20.39 -4.98
C GLU A 11 6.92 19.87 -4.63
N MET A 12 7.50 19.06 -5.53
CA MET A 12 8.90 18.64 -5.53
C MET A 12 9.83 19.86 -5.38
N SER A 13 10.86 19.75 -4.54
CA SER A 13 11.83 20.83 -4.31
C SER A 13 12.50 21.27 -5.61
N ALA A 14 12.83 22.56 -5.73
CA ALA A 14 13.52 23.11 -6.89
C ALA A 14 14.85 22.40 -7.19
N THR A 15 15.58 22.00 -6.13
CA THR A 15 16.84 21.25 -6.25
C THR A 15 16.59 19.87 -6.86
N THR A 16 15.61 19.13 -6.33
CA THR A 16 15.24 17.80 -6.85
C THR A 16 14.75 17.89 -8.28
N ARG A 17 13.89 18.87 -8.58
CA ARG A 17 13.38 19.11 -9.92
C ARG A 17 14.51 19.36 -10.93
N SER A 18 15.50 20.17 -10.55
CA SER A 18 16.67 20.40 -11.39
C SER A 18 17.50 19.13 -11.61
N ARG A 19 17.72 18.33 -10.55
CA ARG A 19 18.46 17.07 -10.64
C ARG A 19 17.76 16.08 -11.59
N VAL A 20 16.46 15.84 -11.39
CA VAL A 20 15.66 14.93 -12.23
C VAL A 20 15.65 15.40 -13.69
N ALA A 21 15.52 16.70 -13.93
CA ALA A 21 15.59 17.27 -15.28
C ALA A 21 16.97 17.05 -15.93
N SER A 22 18.06 17.24 -15.18
CA SER A 22 19.42 16.96 -15.66
C SER A 22 19.65 15.48 -15.95
N GLU A 23 19.14 14.58 -15.11
CA GLU A 23 19.23 13.13 -15.30
C GLU A 23 18.49 12.70 -16.58
N MET A 24 17.24 13.15 -16.77
CA MET A 24 16.48 12.87 -18.00
C MET A 24 17.16 13.45 -19.25
N ALA A 25 17.76 14.64 -19.14
CA ALA A 25 18.47 15.27 -20.26
C ALA A 25 19.80 14.59 -20.62
N ALA A 26 20.36 13.77 -19.72
CA ALA A 26 21.58 13.02 -19.99
C ALA A 26 21.40 11.92 -21.05
N GLY A 27 20.17 11.61 -21.45
CA GLY A 27 19.86 10.70 -22.55
C GLY A 27 20.22 9.25 -22.26
N GLN A 28 20.26 8.86 -20.98
CA GLN A 28 20.42 7.45 -20.60
C GLN A 28 19.09 6.71 -20.79
N ASP A 29 19.14 5.52 -21.38
CA ASP A 29 17.95 4.68 -21.64
C ASP A 29 17.06 4.50 -20.40
N ALA A 30 17.67 4.35 -19.21
CA ALA A 30 16.96 4.15 -17.95
C ALA A 30 16.12 5.36 -17.50
N THR A 31 16.36 6.53 -18.07
CA THR A 31 15.74 7.81 -17.71
C THR A 31 15.05 8.51 -18.89
N ASP A 32 15.08 7.91 -20.08
CA ASP A 32 14.44 8.47 -21.27
C ASP A 32 12.94 8.10 -21.28
N PRO A 33 12.02 9.09 -21.24
CA PRO A 33 10.59 8.85 -21.22
C PRO A 33 10.06 8.18 -22.50
N GLN A 34 10.79 8.21 -23.62
CA GLN A 34 10.39 7.49 -24.84
C GLN A 34 10.31 5.98 -24.62
N PHE A 35 11.11 5.42 -23.70
CA PHE A 35 11.14 3.99 -23.40
C PHE A 35 10.23 3.57 -22.25
N LEU A 36 9.66 4.53 -21.50
CA LEU A 36 8.84 4.26 -20.30
C LEU A 36 7.76 3.19 -20.54
N TYR A 37 7.14 3.21 -21.72
CA TYR A 37 6.03 2.34 -22.07
C TYR A 37 6.37 1.26 -23.10
N SER A 38 7.64 1.11 -23.47
CA SER A 38 8.09 0.18 -24.52
C SER A 38 7.81 -1.31 -24.21
N VAL A 39 7.75 -1.66 -22.93
CA VAL A 39 7.47 -3.02 -22.42
C VAL A 39 6.11 -3.15 -21.73
N THR A 40 5.26 -2.12 -21.81
CA THR A 40 3.92 -2.14 -21.20
C THR A 40 2.92 -2.87 -22.11
N THR A 41 2.04 -3.69 -21.55
CA THR A 41 1.04 -4.44 -22.34
C THR A 41 0.03 -3.51 -23.00
N THR A 42 -0.46 -3.89 -24.19
CA THR A 42 -1.45 -3.09 -24.94
C THR A 42 -2.68 -2.73 -24.09
N THR A 43 -3.16 -3.65 -23.24
CA THR A 43 -4.31 -3.40 -22.36
C THR A 43 -4.05 -2.27 -21.36
N LEU A 44 -2.87 -2.22 -20.74
CA LEU A 44 -2.53 -1.16 -19.79
C LEU A 44 -2.33 0.18 -20.51
N LEU A 45 -1.77 0.17 -21.72
CA LEU A 45 -1.66 1.39 -22.55
C LEU A 45 -3.03 1.94 -22.92
N LEU A 46 -3.98 1.08 -23.30
CA LEU A 46 -5.36 1.47 -23.57
C LEU A 46 -6.05 1.99 -22.31
N ALA A 47 -5.81 1.38 -21.15
CA ALA A 47 -6.37 1.83 -19.88
C ALA A 47 -5.85 3.23 -19.49
N ILE A 48 -4.55 3.50 -19.68
CA ILE A 48 -3.97 4.84 -19.47
C ILE A 48 -4.56 5.85 -20.47
N ALA A 49 -4.53 5.52 -21.77
CA ALA A 49 -5.00 6.42 -22.82
C ALA A 49 -6.50 6.73 -22.72
N GLY A 50 -7.30 5.76 -22.25
CA GLY A 50 -8.73 5.89 -22.00
C GLY A 50 -9.09 6.51 -20.64
N GLY A 51 -8.10 6.83 -19.79
CA GLY A 51 -8.33 7.38 -18.46
C GLY A 51 -8.95 6.40 -17.46
N LEU A 52 -8.93 5.09 -17.75
CA LEU A 52 -9.41 4.05 -16.83
C LEU A 52 -8.46 3.85 -15.64
N ILE A 53 -7.18 4.18 -15.82
CA ILE A 53 -6.18 4.24 -14.75
C ILE A 53 -5.40 5.56 -14.84
N ASP A 54 -5.09 6.16 -13.70
CA ASP A 54 -4.26 7.36 -13.62
C ASP A 54 -2.79 6.96 -13.40
N PRO A 55 -1.92 7.06 -14.42
CA PRO A 55 -0.51 6.67 -14.30
C PRO A 55 0.25 7.55 -13.29
N THR A 56 -0.22 8.78 -13.03
CA THR A 56 0.40 9.68 -12.04
C THR A 56 0.15 9.16 -10.63
N GLN A 57 -1.06 8.67 -10.36
CA GLN A 57 -1.39 8.08 -9.06
C GLN A 57 -0.65 6.75 -8.85
N LEU A 58 -0.49 5.94 -9.91
CA LEU A 58 0.32 4.72 -9.85
C LEU A 58 1.80 5.03 -9.57
N ALA A 59 2.37 6.07 -10.19
CA ALA A 59 3.74 6.50 -9.90
C ALA A 59 3.92 6.95 -8.44
N LYS A 60 2.94 7.68 -7.89
CA LYS A 60 2.91 8.07 -6.46
C LYS A 60 2.80 6.86 -5.53
N ALA A 61 1.97 5.89 -5.86
CA ALA A 61 1.85 4.64 -5.10
C ALA A 61 3.17 3.87 -5.10
N GLU A 62 3.87 3.81 -6.24
CA GLU A 62 5.20 3.19 -6.32
C GLU A 62 6.25 3.93 -5.47
N LEU A 63 6.26 5.26 -5.44
CA LEU A 63 7.13 6.02 -4.54
C LEU A 63 6.82 5.72 -3.06
N ALA A 64 5.55 5.61 -2.70
CA ALA A 64 5.13 5.23 -1.35
C ALA A 64 5.56 3.81 -0.96
N ASN A 65 5.38 2.83 -1.86
CA ASN A 65 5.82 1.44 -1.67
C ASN A 65 7.34 1.33 -1.54
N ARG A 66 8.07 2.26 -2.16
CA ARG A 66 9.53 2.41 -2.04
C ARG A 66 9.94 3.24 -0.83
N GLY A 67 9.02 3.67 0.03
CA GLY A 67 9.31 4.47 1.22
C GLY A 67 9.93 5.84 0.92
N LEU A 68 9.75 6.37 -0.29
CA LEU A 68 10.35 7.62 -0.75
C LEU A 68 9.35 8.77 -0.63
N ASP A 69 9.82 9.96 -0.24
CA ASP A 69 9.04 11.19 -0.27
C ASP A 69 8.98 11.81 -1.70
N ARG A 70 8.54 13.07 -1.79
CA ARG A 70 8.42 13.83 -3.05
C ARG A 70 9.75 14.23 -3.66
N ASP A 71 10.82 14.18 -2.88
CA ASP A 71 12.17 14.50 -3.30
C ASP A 71 13.01 13.24 -3.59
N GLY A 72 12.42 12.06 -3.40
CA GLY A 72 13.10 10.77 -3.56
C GLY A 72 13.96 10.39 -2.35
N THR A 73 13.73 11.01 -1.20
CA THR A 73 14.43 10.68 0.06
C THR A 73 13.67 9.57 0.79
N TRP A 74 14.39 8.60 1.34
CA TRP A 74 13.78 7.56 2.16
C TRP A 74 13.24 8.12 3.49
N VAL A 75 11.94 7.95 3.72
CA VAL A 75 11.21 8.43 4.93
C VAL A 75 10.45 7.33 5.66
N GLY A 76 10.51 6.08 5.17
CA GLY A 76 9.73 4.95 5.68
C GLY A 76 8.33 4.83 5.06
N PHE A 77 7.73 3.64 5.13
CA PHE A 77 6.51 3.31 4.37
C PHE A 77 5.28 4.14 4.78
N ASP A 78 5.00 4.24 6.07
CA ASP A 78 3.81 4.96 6.56
C ASP A 78 3.86 6.44 6.19
N ARG A 79 5.03 7.05 6.38
CA ARG A 79 5.23 8.46 6.05
C ARG A 79 5.18 8.70 4.55
N ALA A 80 5.77 7.83 3.74
CA ALA A 80 5.74 7.96 2.29
C ALA A 80 4.30 7.82 1.74
N ARG A 81 3.49 6.92 2.31
CA ARG A 81 2.06 6.80 1.99
C ARG A 81 1.28 8.06 2.33
N GLU A 82 1.48 8.62 3.52
CA GLU A 82 0.84 9.87 3.92
C GLU A 82 1.18 11.02 2.95
N ILE A 83 2.44 11.11 2.52
CA ILE A 83 2.94 12.16 1.62
C ILE A 83 2.34 12.07 0.21
N HIS A 84 2.22 10.85 -0.33
CA HIS A 84 1.86 10.60 -1.74
C HIS A 84 0.39 10.25 -1.96
N LEU A 85 -0.23 9.58 -0.99
CA LEU A 85 -1.61 9.10 -1.02
C LEU A 85 -2.52 9.90 -0.08
N GLY A 86 -1.95 10.79 0.74
CA GLY A 86 -2.68 11.58 1.75
C GLY A 86 -2.91 10.81 3.05
N ALA A 87 -3.40 11.49 4.08
CA ALA A 87 -3.79 10.88 5.37
C ALA A 87 -5.05 9.98 5.28
N SER A 88 -5.39 9.49 4.08
CA SER A 88 -6.67 8.88 3.79
C SER A 88 -6.60 7.97 2.57
N THR A 89 -5.91 6.83 2.71
CA THR A 89 -6.39 5.57 2.09
C THR A 89 -6.93 4.60 3.13
N ALA A 90 -7.07 5.04 4.38
CA ALA A 90 -7.79 4.27 5.39
C ALA A 90 -9.30 4.16 5.08
N VAL A 91 -9.91 4.99 4.23
CA VAL A 91 -11.39 4.95 4.04
C VAL A 91 -11.89 3.97 2.98
N ASP A 92 -11.08 3.59 1.99
CA ASP A 92 -11.48 2.58 0.99
C ASP A 92 -11.00 1.17 1.36
N ASP A 93 -9.91 1.05 2.14
CA ASP A 93 -9.39 -0.22 2.64
C ASP A 93 -9.84 -0.55 4.08
N ALA A 94 -10.38 0.37 4.89
CA ALA A 94 -10.81 0.04 6.26
C ALA A 94 -11.98 -0.94 6.32
N ALA A 95 -12.94 -0.86 5.39
CA ALA A 95 -14.02 -1.83 5.36
C ALA A 95 -13.50 -3.25 5.03
N PRO A 96 -12.64 -3.43 4.00
CA PRO A 96 -11.90 -4.67 3.76
C PRO A 96 -11.06 -5.14 4.94
N GLN A 97 -10.31 -4.24 5.57
CA GLN A 97 -9.37 -4.54 6.64
C GLN A 97 -10.09 -4.93 7.93
N ALA A 98 -11.15 -4.22 8.30
CA ALA A 98 -11.96 -4.57 9.46
C ALA A 98 -12.66 -5.93 9.28
N ALA A 99 -13.11 -6.24 8.05
CA ALA A 99 -13.67 -7.55 7.74
C ALA A 99 -12.60 -8.66 7.79
N ALA A 100 -11.40 -8.38 7.30
CA ALA A 100 -10.26 -9.28 7.40
C ALA A 100 -9.86 -9.52 8.86
N GLU A 101 -9.75 -8.47 9.68
CA GLU A 101 -9.46 -8.55 11.11
C GLU A 101 -10.52 -9.37 11.86
N ALA A 102 -11.81 -9.11 11.61
CA ALA A 102 -12.89 -9.89 12.19
C ALA A 102 -12.78 -11.39 11.84
N THR A 103 -12.44 -11.70 10.57
CA THR A 103 -12.23 -13.08 10.12
C THR A 103 -11.02 -13.73 10.81
N VAL A 104 -9.93 -12.99 10.97
CA VAL A 104 -8.71 -13.48 11.63
C VAL A 104 -8.97 -13.75 13.11
N VAL A 105 -9.73 -12.88 13.79
CA VAL A 105 -10.16 -13.08 15.18
C VAL A 105 -11.04 -14.33 15.30
N GLU A 106 -12.00 -14.52 14.39
CA GLU A 106 -12.84 -15.74 14.38
C GLU A 106 -11.99 -17.02 14.24
N ILE A 107 -11.00 -17.00 13.34
CA ILE A 107 -10.10 -18.14 13.13
C ILE A 107 -9.27 -18.42 14.39
N ALA A 108 -8.75 -17.39 15.04
CA ALA A 108 -7.99 -17.51 16.28
C ALA A 108 -8.84 -18.12 17.41
N GLN A 109 -10.07 -17.64 17.58
CA GLN A 109 -11.00 -18.17 18.58
C GLN A 109 -11.35 -19.65 18.30
N ARG A 110 -11.67 -19.97 17.04
CA ARG A 110 -12.16 -21.30 16.66
C ARG A 110 -11.08 -22.37 16.63
N HIS A 111 -9.89 -22.03 16.13
CA HIS A 111 -8.83 -23.01 15.86
C HIS A 111 -7.70 -22.96 16.89
N LEU A 112 -7.42 -21.80 17.48
CA LEU A 112 -6.32 -21.62 18.43
C LEU A 112 -6.81 -21.43 19.87
N GLY A 113 -8.12 -21.21 20.09
CA GLY A 113 -8.69 -20.99 21.41
C GLY A 113 -8.28 -19.66 22.04
N LEU A 114 -7.95 -18.66 21.21
CA LEU A 114 -7.51 -17.34 21.66
C LEU A 114 -8.68 -16.36 21.61
N ASP A 115 -9.04 -15.78 22.74
CA ASP A 115 -10.19 -14.85 22.84
C ASP A 115 -9.96 -13.54 22.08
N THR A 116 -8.70 -13.06 22.09
CA THR A 116 -8.25 -11.86 21.36
C THR A 116 -6.84 -12.08 20.83
N LEU A 117 -6.48 -11.31 19.79
CA LEU A 117 -5.13 -11.20 19.26
C LEU A 117 -4.44 -9.89 19.70
N ASP A 118 -5.11 -9.07 20.50
CA ASP A 118 -4.51 -7.90 21.12
C ASP A 118 -3.46 -8.31 22.16
N THR A 119 -2.33 -7.62 22.18
CA THR A 119 -1.30 -7.82 23.21
C THR A 119 -1.80 -7.32 24.56
N ARG A 120 -1.76 -8.18 25.58
CA ARG A 120 -2.24 -7.88 26.94
C ARG A 120 -1.13 -7.59 27.94
N ASN A 121 0.13 -7.68 27.51
CA ASN A 121 1.33 -7.45 28.31
C ASN A 121 1.39 -8.30 29.58
N ALA A 122 0.97 -9.56 29.48
CA ALA A 122 1.03 -10.53 30.56
C ALA A 122 1.36 -11.91 30.02
N ASP A 123 2.41 -12.54 30.57
CA ASP A 123 2.96 -13.77 29.99
C ASP A 123 1.91 -14.88 29.82
N ALA A 124 1.11 -15.15 30.84
CA ALA A 124 0.07 -16.18 30.80
C ALA A 124 -1.09 -15.87 29.83
N LEU A 125 -1.19 -14.64 29.36
CA LEU A 125 -2.23 -14.15 28.47
C LEU A 125 -1.76 -13.98 27.02
N ASP A 126 -0.44 -13.86 26.79
CA ASP A 126 0.15 -13.61 25.48
C ASP A 126 0.97 -14.79 24.94
N PHE A 127 1.43 -15.70 25.81
CA PHE A 127 2.15 -16.91 25.41
C PHE A 127 1.26 -18.15 25.54
N HIS A 128 1.16 -18.92 24.45
CA HIS A 128 0.30 -20.09 24.36
C HIS A 128 1.06 -21.29 23.82
N ASP A 129 0.92 -22.43 24.49
CA ASP A 129 1.34 -23.73 23.97
C ASP A 129 0.24 -24.26 23.04
N LEU A 130 0.51 -24.24 21.74
CA LEU A 130 -0.45 -24.64 20.72
C LEU A 130 0.02 -25.90 20.00
N ALA A 131 -0.93 -26.80 19.76
CA ALA A 131 -0.65 -28.00 19.00
C ALA A 131 -0.42 -27.69 17.52
N VAL A 132 0.54 -28.37 16.90
CA VAL A 132 0.90 -28.16 15.48
C VAL A 132 -0.27 -28.39 14.52
N TRP A 133 -1.21 -29.27 14.87
CA TRP A 133 -2.41 -29.49 14.06
C TRP A 133 -3.38 -28.31 14.14
N SER A 134 -3.55 -27.68 15.30
CA SER A 134 -4.38 -26.48 15.47
C SER A 134 -3.84 -25.31 14.66
N ILE A 135 -2.51 -25.11 14.71
CA ILE A 135 -1.83 -24.10 13.89
C ILE A 135 -2.07 -24.36 12.40
N ARG A 136 -1.91 -25.62 11.96
CA ARG A 136 -2.17 -26.01 10.57
C ARG A 136 -3.58 -25.67 10.12
N GLU A 137 -4.59 -26.02 10.92
CA GLU A 137 -5.98 -25.77 10.57
C GLU A 137 -6.32 -24.27 10.53
N ALA A 138 -5.77 -23.47 11.46
CA ALA A 138 -5.91 -22.02 11.44
C ALA A 138 -5.33 -21.39 10.17
N LEU A 139 -4.12 -21.80 9.76
CA LEU A 139 -3.47 -21.31 8.54
C LEU A 139 -4.26 -21.67 7.27
N ILE A 140 -4.78 -22.90 7.20
CA ILE A 140 -5.63 -23.33 6.08
C ILE A 140 -6.94 -22.54 6.05
N ALA A 141 -7.55 -22.28 7.20
CA ALA A 141 -8.76 -21.47 7.30
C ALA A 141 -8.50 -20.02 6.82
N ALA A 142 -7.40 -19.41 7.28
CA ALA A 142 -7.00 -18.05 6.87
C ALA A 142 -6.78 -17.95 5.36
N PHE A 143 -6.05 -18.92 4.77
CA PHE A 143 -5.82 -18.95 3.33
C PHE A 143 -7.13 -19.08 2.53
N LYS A 144 -8.02 -20.01 2.93
CA LYS A 144 -9.31 -20.21 2.26
C LYS A 144 -10.21 -18.98 2.36
N SER A 145 -10.23 -18.31 3.51
CA SER A 145 -11.00 -17.07 3.69
C SER A 145 -10.42 -15.92 2.86
N GLY A 146 -9.10 -15.80 2.76
CA GLY A 146 -8.45 -14.83 1.86
C GLY A 146 -8.80 -15.04 0.38
N VAL A 147 -8.83 -16.29 -0.10
CA VAL A 147 -9.23 -16.61 -1.48
C VAL A 147 -10.72 -16.31 -1.75
N ARG A 148 -11.58 -16.52 -0.76
CA ARG A 148 -13.01 -16.14 -0.88
C ARG A 148 -13.17 -14.63 -0.91
N PHE A 149 -12.47 -13.93 -0.02
CA PHE A 149 -12.49 -12.48 0.06
C PHE A 149 -12.11 -11.83 -1.27
N THR A 150 -11.04 -12.31 -1.92
CA THR A 150 -10.64 -11.81 -3.25
C THR A 150 -11.64 -12.15 -4.35
N ARG A 151 -12.22 -13.36 -4.33
CA ARG A 151 -13.21 -13.79 -5.33
C ARG A 151 -14.51 -12.99 -5.24
N ASP A 152 -14.99 -12.73 -4.03
CA ASP A 152 -16.24 -11.98 -3.80
C ASP A 152 -16.06 -10.50 -4.15
N ALA A 153 -14.87 -9.93 -3.89
CA ALA A 153 -14.49 -8.60 -4.36
C ALA A 153 -14.47 -8.49 -5.91
N THR A 154 -14.04 -9.55 -6.61
CA THR A 154 -14.01 -9.57 -8.09
C THR A 154 -15.35 -9.82 -8.77
N ASN A 155 -16.31 -10.46 -8.09
CA ASN A 155 -17.63 -10.79 -8.65
C ASN A 155 -18.73 -9.75 -8.31
N GLY A 156 -18.40 -8.75 -7.49
CA GLY A 156 -19.29 -7.66 -7.09
C GLY A 156 -19.04 -6.33 -7.83
N GLN A 157 -18.39 -6.37 -8.99
CA GLN A 157 -18.17 -5.22 -9.89
C GLN A 157 -18.93 -5.42 -11.20
#